data_AF-A0A383A8X5-F1
#
_entry.id   AF-A0A383A8X5-F1
#
_cell.length_a   1.000
_cell.length_b   1.000
_cell.length_c   1.000
_cell.angle_alpha   90.00
_cell.angle_beta   90.00
_cell.angle_gamma   90.00
#
_symmetry.space_group_name_H-M   'P 1'
#
loop_
_entity.id
_entity.type
_entity.pdbx_description
1 polymer ?
#
loop_
_entity_poly.entity_id
_entity_poly.type
_entity_poly.pdbx_seq_one_letter_code
_entity_poly.pdbx_strand_id
1 'polypeptide(L)' 'MEILHDFNLTISKAQSLCLIGPNGAGKSTILHSIYGFTNIFSGKIEMDGKEITKLTPAEKLK' A
#
# COMPACT_ATOMS: atom_id res chain seq x y z
N MET A 1 -7.55 14.75 -10.37
CA MET A 1 -6.81 13.52 -10.74
C MET A 1 -6.63 12.75 -9.44
N GLU A 2 -7.42 11.72 -9.18
CA GLU A 2 -7.42 11.08 -7.86
C GLU A 2 -6.83 9.68 -7.91
N ILE A 3 -5.86 9.43 -7.04
CA ILE A 3 -4.95 8.27 -7.14
C ILE A 3 -4.82 7.50 -5.82
N LEU A 4 -5.43 7.93 -4.72
CA LEU A 4 -6.22 7.10 -3.80
C LEU A 4 -6.79 7.95 -2.64
N HIS A 5 -8.04 7.73 -2.23
CA HIS A 5 -8.66 8.39 -1.06
C HIS A 5 -9.55 7.42 -0.26
N ASP A 6 -9.42 7.46 1.07
CA ASP A 6 -10.14 6.68 2.11
C ASP A 6 -10.26 5.16 1.94
N PHE A 7 -9.31 4.56 1.23
CA PHE A 7 -9.12 3.12 1.19
C PHE A 7 -8.57 2.59 2.52
N ASN A 8 -9.27 1.61 3.11
CA ASN A 8 -8.83 0.90 4.28
C ASN A 8 -8.74 -0.59 3.95
N LEU A 9 -7.58 -1.19 4.23
CA LEU A 9 -7.35 -2.62 4.03
C LEU A 9 -6.59 -3.18 5.22
N THR A 10 -7.06 -4.30 5.73
CA THR A 10 -6.35 -5.10 6.73
C THR A 10 -6.22 -6.51 6.19
N ILE A 11 -4.99 -7.03 6.15
CA ILE A 11 -4.69 -8.40 5.72
C ILE A 11 -4.09 -9.11 6.93
N SER A 12 -4.68 -10.25 7.29
CA SER A 12 -4.16 -11.07 8.38
C SER A 12 -2.95 -11.89 7.94
N LYS A 13 -2.10 -12.29 8.88
CA LYS A 13 -0.98 -13.20 8.60
C LYS A 13 -1.50 -14.48 7.93
N ALA A 14 -0.78 -14.94 6.91
CA ALA A 14 -1.13 -16.11 6.09
C ALA A 14 -2.42 -15.98 5.25
N GLN A 15 -3.01 -14.79 5.16
CA GLN A 15 -4.12 -14.52 4.24
C GLN A 15 -3.58 -14.23 2.83
N SER A 16 -4.22 -14.82 1.82
CA SER A 16 -4.02 -14.45 0.43
C SER A 16 -5.19 -13.58 -0.06
N LEU A 17 -4.90 -12.55 -0.84
CA LEU A 17 -5.88 -11.61 -1.36
C LEU A 17 -5.61 -11.33 -2.84
N CYS A 18 -6.68 -11.20 -3.61
CA CYS A 18 -6.63 -10.79 -5.01
C CYS A 18 -7.24 -9.40 -5.16
N LEU A 19 -6.52 -8.47 -5.80
CA LEU A 19 -7.00 -7.12 -6.09
C LEU A 19 -7.42 -7.03 -7.56
N ILE A 20 -8.72 -6.87 -7.80
CA ILE A 20 -9.32 -6.87 -9.14
C ILE A 20 -10.03 -5.54 -9.41
N GLY A 21 -10.01 -5.08 -10.66
CA GLY A 21 -10.70 -3.86 -11.08
C GLY A 21 -10.25 -3.40 -12.46
N PRO A 22 -10.96 -2.45 -13.10
CA PRO A 22 -10.63 -1.96 -14.43
C PRO A 22 -9.28 -1.24 -14.49
N ASN A 23 -8.75 -1.02 -15.69
CA ASN A 23 -7.54 -0.22 -15.89
C ASN A 23 -7.78 1.21 -15.38
N GLY A 24 -6.79 1.75 -14.67
CA GLY A 24 -6.90 3.07 -14.03
C GLY A 24 -7.53 3.07 -12.62
N ALA A 25 -8.05 1.94 -12.12
CA ALA A 25 -8.66 1.86 -10.78
C ALA A 25 -7.69 1.99 -9.57
N GLY A 26 -6.41 2.32 -9.79
CA GLY A 26 -5.44 2.51 -8.70
C GLY A 26 -4.77 1.24 -8.14
N LYS A 27 -5.01 0.06 -8.74
CA LYS A 27 -4.43 -1.22 -8.26
C LYS A 27 -2.90 -1.19 -8.14
N SER A 28 -2.20 -0.78 -9.20
CA SER A 28 -0.75 -0.65 -9.20
C SER A 28 -0.27 0.44 -8.25
N THR A 29 -1.06 1.52 -8.07
CA THR A 29 -0.75 2.57 -7.11
C THR A 29 -0.75 2.03 -5.68
N ILE A 30 -1.76 1.24 -5.29
CA ILE A 30 -1.81 0.59 -3.96
C ILE A 30 -0.56 -0.26 -3.73
N LEU A 31 -0.20 -1.12 -4.69
CA LEU A 31 0.99 -1.96 -4.59
C LEU A 31 2.26 -1.11 -4.48
N HIS A 32 2.40 -0.07 -5.30
CA HIS A 32 3.54 0.84 -5.24
C HIS A 32 3.62 1.59 -3.90
N SER A 33 2.50 1.97 -3.28
CA SER A 33 2.46 2.58 -1.94
C SER A 33 2.98 1.62 -0.88
N ILE A 34 2.53 0.35 -0.92
CA ILE A 34 3.00 -0.69 0.00
C ILE A 34 4.51 -0.91 -0.17
N TYR A 35 5.02 -0.99 -1.39
CA TYR A 35 6.45 -1.18 -1.66
C TYR A 35 7.31 0.09 -1.51
N GLY A 36 6.72 1.27 -1.34
CA GLY A 36 7.46 2.54 -1.18
C GLY A 36 7.95 3.16 -2.49
N PHE A 37 7.33 2.82 -3.62
CA PHE A 37 7.65 3.38 -4.95
C PHE A 37 6.83 4.63 -5.30
N THR A 38 6.00 5.13 -4.39
CA THR A 38 5.19 6.34 -4.60
C THR A 38 5.08 7.15 -3.32
N ASN A 39 4.84 8.45 -3.47
CA ASN A 39 4.65 9.35 -2.34
C ASN A 39 3.25 9.18 -1.74
N ILE A 40 3.20 9.01 -0.42
CA ILE A 40 1.98 8.95 0.35
C ILE A 40 1.74 10.34 0.96
N PHE A 41 0.67 11.00 0.53
CA PHE A 41 0.33 12.35 0.98
C PHE A 41 -0.40 12.37 2.33
N SER A 42 -1.15 11.31 2.65
CA SER A 42 -1.90 11.18 3.90
C SER A 42 -2.18 9.70 4.23
N GLY A 43 -2.54 9.42 5.48
CA GLY A 43 -2.76 8.07 5.98
C GLY A 43 -1.47 7.39 6.47
N LYS A 44 -1.55 6.10 6.77
CA LYS A 44 -0.43 5.29 7.25
C LYS A 44 -0.50 3.87 6.70
N ILE A 45 0.67 3.24 6.55
CA ILE A 45 0.79 1.81 6.25
C ILE A 45 1.52 1.18 7.43
N GLU A 46 0.90 0.15 8.00
CA GLU A 46 1.45 -0.62 9.12
C GLU A 46 1.66 -2.08 8.70
N MET A 47 2.80 -2.63 9.10
CA MET A 47 3.13 -4.04 8.94
C MET A 47 3.63 -4.56 10.28
N ASP A 48 3.03 -5.63 10.78
CA ASP A 48 3.35 -6.23 12.08
C ASP A 48 3.39 -5.21 13.24
N GLY A 49 2.44 -4.26 13.23
CA GLY A 49 2.32 -3.21 14.26
C GLY A 49 3.36 -2.08 14.14
N LYS A 50 4.21 -2.11 13.11
CA LYS A 50 5.20 -1.05 12.84
C LYS A 50 4.74 -0.21 11.66
N GLU A 51 4.79 1.11 11.82
CA GLU A 51 4.55 2.02 10.71
C GLU A 51 5.71 1.98 9.70
N ILE A 52 5.38 1.76 8.42
CA ILE A 52 6.34 1.65 7.31
C ILE A 52 6.11 2.70 6.22
N THR A 53 5.21 3.67 6.46
CA THR A 53 4.76 4.66 5.47
C THR A 53 5.91 5.37 4.75
N LYS A 54 6.96 5.75 5.49
CA LYS A 54 8.10 6.55 4.99
C LYS A 54 9.35 5.74 4.70
N LEU A 55 9.30 4.41 4.84
CA LEU A 55 10.44 3.56 4.51
C LEU A 55 10.64 3.51 2.99
N THR A 56 11.90 3.61 2.58
CA THR A 56 12.32 3.38 1.21
C THR A 56 12.10 1.91 0.81
N PRO A 57 12.02 1.60 -0.49
CA PRO A 57 11.89 0.21 -0.94
C PRO A 57 12.98 -0.71 -0.37
N ALA A 58 14.22 -0.23 -0.27
CA ALA A 58 15.33 -1.00 0.28
C ALA A 58 15.18 -1.27 1.80
N GLU A 59 14.52 -0.38 2.54
CA GLU A 59 14.25 -0.58 3.97
C GLU A 59 13.07 -1.52 4.21
N LYS A 60 12.11 -1.60 3.29
CA LYS A 60 10.94 -2.49 3.38
C LYS A 60 11.25 -3.96 3.05
N LEU A 61 12.38 -4.22 2.41
CA LEU A 61 12.85 -5.57 2.07
C LEU A 61 13.69 -6.23 3.18
N LYS A 62 14.01 -5.48 4.23
CA LYS A 62 14.77 -5.95 5.40
C LYS A 62 13.82 -6.46 6.48
#